data_AF-A0AAD6DPV9-F1
#
_entry.id   AF-A0AAD6DPV9-F1
#
_cell.length_a   1.000
_cell.length_b   1.000
_cell.length_c   1.000
_cell.angle_alpha   90.00
_cell.angle_beta   90.00
_cell.angle_gamma   90.00
#
_symmetry.space_group_name_H-M   'P 1'
#
loop_
_entity.id
_entity.type
_entity.pdbx_description
1 polymer ?
#
loop_
_entity_poly.entity_id
_entity_poly.type
_entity_poly.pdbx_seq_one_letter_code
_entity_poly.pdbx_strand_id
1 'polypeptide(L)'
;MSSLSQGQLDMIGIAGRVTSVLSILGSATIVGAFMGSRHLRTPINRIIFYNAFYNLFDSVATMISVNGPYAGDYSSLCQFQGFALQMFPIADVLWTFAMALDTYLVVFHRFDTHSLLKLEKYYLSLITLLTFIPALIFLFIRTPARGPLYGSETIWCSISPEWMIIRIVLYYAPVWLVIGIVLVLYALIGIEISRLRDEFKLTEDDHVQLTSNVSSHHTPFENPNGSVTTTVEATKAGSTQTSESGVTSETSVEHSFTTRPFSSRQFPPNYTLPTQRRMSFKQYILMPSLFFLALLTTWVAPTINRVSAFIHPGYESFPLLLAVSALGSLRGFWNGVIFVTMGMKGWRRRAKERRMKYKARFAET
;
A
#
# COMPACT_ATOMS: atom_id res chain seq x y z
N MET A 1 10.91 -23.19 -34.38
CA MET A 1 10.18 -24.36 -33.86
C MET A 1 10.66 -24.60 -32.44
N SER A 2 9.77 -24.62 -31.47
CA SER A 2 10.10 -24.89 -30.06
C SER A 2 10.66 -26.30 -29.89
N SER A 3 11.61 -26.50 -28.98
CA SER A 3 12.17 -27.82 -28.67
C SER A 3 11.27 -28.67 -27.76
N LEU A 4 10.13 -28.11 -27.33
CA LEU A 4 9.15 -28.75 -26.44
C LEU A 4 8.20 -29.68 -27.19
N SER A 5 7.79 -30.77 -26.52
CA SER A 5 6.75 -31.66 -27.03
C SER A 5 5.37 -30.99 -26.96
N GLN A 6 4.43 -31.46 -27.81
CA GLN A 6 3.06 -30.95 -27.79
C GLN A 6 2.40 -31.10 -26.40
N GLY A 7 2.62 -32.23 -25.73
CA GLY A 7 2.10 -32.45 -24.38
C GLY A 7 2.68 -31.48 -23.35
N GLN A 8 3.94 -31.07 -23.49
CA GLN A 8 4.54 -30.05 -22.64
C GLN A 8 3.90 -28.67 -22.88
N LEU A 9 3.65 -28.29 -24.14
CA LEU A 9 2.96 -27.05 -24.47
C LEU A 9 1.52 -27.04 -23.93
N ASP A 10 0.82 -28.17 -24.01
CA ASP A 10 -0.53 -28.31 -23.46
C ASP A 10 -0.54 -28.15 -21.93
N MET A 11 0.42 -28.76 -21.23
CA MET A 11 0.58 -28.59 -19.77
C MET A 11 0.83 -27.13 -19.39
N ILE A 12 1.70 -26.45 -20.14
CA ILE A 12 1.98 -25.02 -19.92
C ILE A 12 0.72 -24.19 -20.16
N GLY A 13 -0.04 -24.51 -21.20
CA GLY A 13 -1.30 -23.83 -21.53
C GLY A 13 -2.37 -24.01 -20.46
N ILE A 14 -2.53 -25.24 -19.95
CA ILE A 14 -3.45 -25.55 -18.85
C ILE A 14 -3.04 -24.78 -17.59
N ALA A 15 -1.76 -24.79 -17.23
CA ALA A 15 -1.27 -24.06 -16.05
C ALA A 15 -1.53 -22.55 -16.15
N GLY A 16 -1.30 -21.95 -17.32
CA GLY A 16 -1.57 -20.53 -17.56
C GLY A 16 -3.05 -20.18 -17.45
N ARG A 17 -3.93 -21.04 -17.98
CA ARG A 17 -5.38 -20.84 -17.89
C ARG A 17 -5.90 -20.98 -16.46
N VAL A 18 -5.48 -22.02 -15.74
CA VAL A 18 -5.88 -22.24 -14.34
C VAL A 18 -5.49 -21.05 -13.46
N THR A 19 -4.28 -20.54 -13.61
CA THR A 19 -3.79 -19.41 -12.83
C THR A 19 -4.45 -18.09 -13.23
N SER A 20 -4.81 -17.93 -14.51
CA SER A 20 -5.64 -16.82 -14.97
C SER A 20 -7.05 -16.86 -14.34
N VAL A 21 -7.66 -18.03 -14.18
CA VAL A 21 -8.94 -18.18 -13.46
C VAL A 21 -8.80 -17.73 -12.00
N LEU A 22 -7.75 -18.16 -11.29
CA LEU A 22 -7.50 -17.73 -9.92
C LEU A 22 -7.34 -16.20 -9.81
N SER A 23 -6.68 -15.59 -10.80
CA SER A 23 -6.50 -14.15 -10.87
C SER A 23 -7.80 -13.38 -11.12
N ILE A 24 -8.67 -13.92 -11.99
CA ILE A 24 -10.02 -13.39 -12.22
C ILE A 24 -10.84 -13.48 -10.94
N LEU A 25 -10.80 -14.61 -10.21
CA LEU A 25 -11.51 -14.76 -8.94
C LEU A 25 -11.02 -13.78 -7.87
N GLY A 26 -9.70 -13.56 -7.79
CA GLY A 26 -9.11 -12.55 -6.90
C GLY A 26 -9.60 -11.13 -7.24
N SER A 27 -9.58 -10.77 -8.52
CA SER A 27 -10.04 -9.46 -9.01
C SER A 27 -11.55 -9.27 -8.82
N ALA A 28 -12.35 -10.30 -9.09
CA ALA A 28 -13.79 -10.29 -8.86
C ALA A 28 -14.13 -10.13 -7.37
N THR A 29 -13.34 -10.73 -6.47
CA THR A 29 -13.50 -10.55 -5.02
C THR A 29 -13.28 -9.08 -4.62
N ILE A 30 -12.26 -8.42 -5.17
CA ILE A 30 -12.00 -6.99 -4.91
C ILE A 30 -13.19 -6.14 -5.39
N VAL A 31 -13.58 -6.32 -6.66
CA VAL A 31 -14.67 -5.55 -7.29
C VAL A 31 -15.98 -5.76 -6.52
N GLY A 32 -16.36 -7.00 -6.24
CA GLY A 32 -17.57 -7.34 -5.50
C GLY A 32 -17.59 -6.76 -4.09
N ALA A 33 -16.47 -6.85 -3.36
CA ALA A 33 -16.35 -6.29 -2.02
C ALA A 33 -16.43 -4.75 -2.02
N PHE A 34 -15.78 -4.10 -3.00
CA PHE A 34 -15.78 -2.65 -3.14
C PHE A 34 -17.17 -2.09 -3.50
N MET A 35 -17.90 -2.79 -4.38
CA MET A 35 -19.28 -2.43 -4.75
C MET A 35 -20.25 -2.67 -3.59
N GLY A 36 -20.16 -3.84 -2.93
CA GLY A 36 -21.09 -4.29 -1.89
C GLY A 36 -20.97 -3.58 -0.54
N SER A 37 -19.85 -2.90 -0.25
CA SER A 37 -19.68 -2.21 1.03
C SER A 37 -19.12 -0.80 0.89
N ARG A 38 -19.93 0.20 1.28
CA ARG A 38 -19.46 1.59 1.41
C ARG A 38 -18.29 1.74 2.38
N HIS A 39 -18.18 0.83 3.36
CA HIS A 39 -17.12 0.84 4.37
C HIS A 39 -15.75 0.41 3.83
N LEU A 40 -15.70 -0.25 2.68
CA LEU A 40 -14.45 -0.67 2.04
C LEU A 40 -13.92 0.38 1.04
N ARG A 41 -14.60 1.53 0.89
CA ARG A 41 -14.20 2.60 -0.05
C ARG A 41 -13.19 3.58 0.58
N THR A 42 -12.11 3.05 1.16
CA THR A 42 -10.97 3.86 1.61
C THR A 42 -10.07 4.24 0.42
N PRO A 43 -9.23 5.29 0.51
CA PRO A 43 -8.30 5.68 -0.57
C PRO A 43 -7.41 4.51 -1.05
N ILE A 44 -6.81 3.79 -0.11
CA ILE A 44 -5.97 2.62 -0.43
C ILE A 44 -6.76 1.55 -1.18
N ASN A 45 -7.99 1.27 -0.76
CA ASN A 45 -8.83 0.26 -1.40
C ASN A 45 -9.34 0.70 -2.79
N ARG A 46 -9.43 2.01 -3.05
CA ARG A 46 -9.77 2.57 -4.38
C ARG A 46 -8.66 2.28 -5.38
N ILE A 47 -7.40 2.46 -4.99
CA ILE A 47 -6.25 2.13 -5.83
C ILE A 47 -6.22 0.64 -6.15
N ILE A 48 -6.40 -0.23 -5.15
CA ILE A 48 -6.48 -1.69 -5.37
C ILE A 48 -7.64 -2.05 -6.31
N PHE A 49 -8.78 -1.36 -6.18
CA PHE A 49 -9.92 -1.53 -7.09
C PHE A 49 -9.60 -1.13 -8.53
N TYR A 50 -8.91 0.00 -8.75
CA TYR A 50 -8.46 0.39 -10.09
C TYR A 50 -7.50 -0.66 -10.68
N ASN A 51 -6.52 -1.10 -9.88
CA ASN A 51 -5.55 -2.11 -10.32
C ASN A 51 -6.23 -3.45 -10.68
N ALA A 52 -7.31 -3.83 -9.99
CA ALA A 52 -8.07 -5.04 -10.30
C ALA A 52 -8.58 -5.08 -11.76
N PHE A 53 -8.91 -3.94 -12.37
CA PHE A 53 -9.29 -3.90 -13.79
C PHE A 53 -8.11 -4.21 -14.72
N TYR A 54 -6.93 -3.68 -14.43
CA TYR A 54 -5.71 -4.00 -15.19
C TYR A 54 -5.42 -5.51 -15.11
N ASN A 55 -5.59 -6.08 -13.91
CA ASN A 55 -5.34 -7.50 -13.69
C ASN A 55 -6.37 -8.40 -14.39
N LEU A 56 -7.60 -7.93 -14.58
CA LEU A 56 -8.59 -8.64 -15.39
C LEU A 56 -8.15 -8.73 -16.86
N PHE A 57 -7.70 -7.62 -17.45
CA PHE A 57 -7.23 -7.62 -18.84
C PHE A 57 -5.95 -8.43 -19.03
N ASP A 58 -5.01 -8.35 -18.07
CA ASP A 58 -3.84 -9.21 -18.03
C ASP A 58 -4.24 -10.70 -17.99
N SER A 59 -5.19 -11.06 -17.13
CA SER A 59 -5.70 -12.44 -17.02
C SER A 59 -6.36 -12.92 -18.30
N VAL A 60 -7.05 -12.04 -19.04
CA VAL A 60 -7.60 -12.37 -20.37
C VAL A 60 -6.47 -12.66 -21.37
N ALA A 61 -5.41 -11.86 -21.36
CA ALA A 61 -4.28 -12.05 -22.26
C ALA A 61 -3.49 -13.34 -21.96
N THR A 62 -3.28 -13.66 -20.69
CA THR A 62 -2.64 -14.92 -20.28
C THR A 62 -3.54 -16.13 -20.52
N MET A 63 -4.87 -15.99 -20.44
CA MET A 63 -5.84 -17.05 -20.73
C MET A 63 -5.78 -17.52 -22.19
N ILE A 64 -5.51 -16.60 -23.13
CA ILE A 64 -5.29 -16.93 -24.55
C ILE A 64 -4.16 -17.96 -24.67
N SER A 65 -3.09 -17.79 -23.86
CA SER A 65 -1.95 -18.70 -23.79
C SER A 65 -1.40 -19.04 -25.19
N VAL A 66 -1.09 -20.30 -25.44
CA VAL A 66 -0.52 -20.83 -26.70
C VAL A 66 -1.42 -20.60 -27.93
N ASN A 67 -2.71 -20.28 -27.75
CA ASN A 67 -3.60 -20.02 -28.89
C ASN A 67 -3.20 -18.76 -29.67
N GLY A 68 -2.57 -17.78 -29.02
CA GLY A 68 -2.08 -16.58 -29.71
C GLY A 68 -0.97 -16.94 -30.71
N PRO A 69 0.12 -17.59 -30.25
CA PRO A 69 1.16 -18.11 -31.14
C PRO A 69 0.63 -19.01 -32.26
N TYR A 70 -0.32 -19.90 -31.97
CA TYR A 70 -0.92 -20.78 -32.99
C TYR A 70 -1.73 -20.03 -34.06
N ALA A 71 -2.28 -18.86 -33.73
CA ALA A 71 -2.96 -18.02 -34.73
C ALA A 71 -1.97 -17.31 -35.67
N GLY A 72 -0.69 -17.25 -35.31
CA GLY A 72 0.39 -16.65 -36.08
C GLY A 72 0.61 -15.16 -35.77
N ASP A 73 1.83 -14.70 -36.05
CA ASP A 73 2.32 -13.37 -35.65
C ASP A 73 1.47 -12.21 -36.18
N TYR A 74 0.95 -12.32 -37.39
CA TYR A 74 0.14 -11.28 -38.03
C TYR A 74 -1.34 -11.32 -37.62
N SER A 75 -1.77 -12.33 -36.85
CA SER A 75 -3.15 -12.43 -36.42
C SER A 75 -3.53 -11.33 -35.43
N SER A 76 -4.78 -10.87 -35.51
CA SER A 76 -5.31 -9.91 -34.53
C SER A 76 -5.28 -10.46 -33.10
N LEU A 77 -5.43 -11.78 -32.93
CA LEU A 77 -5.35 -12.44 -31.63
C LEU A 77 -3.95 -12.33 -31.03
N CYS A 78 -2.90 -12.63 -31.80
CA CYS A 78 -1.52 -12.54 -31.36
C CYS A 78 -1.12 -11.08 -31.06
N GLN A 79 -1.51 -10.14 -31.92
CA GLN A 79 -1.25 -8.71 -31.72
C GLN A 79 -1.96 -8.16 -30.47
N PHE A 80 -3.23 -8.52 -30.26
CA PHE A 80 -3.96 -8.15 -29.05
C PHE A 80 -3.31 -8.73 -27.79
N GLN A 81 -2.93 -10.01 -27.82
CA GLN A 81 -2.27 -10.66 -26.69
C GLN A 81 -0.93 -9.97 -26.37
N GLY A 82 -0.12 -9.66 -27.39
CA GLY A 82 1.14 -8.94 -27.23
C GLY A 82 0.96 -7.55 -26.65
N PHE A 83 -0.01 -6.78 -27.17
CA PHE A 83 -0.38 -5.47 -26.65
C PHE A 83 -0.78 -5.54 -25.16
N ALA A 84 -1.66 -6.48 -24.81
CA ALA A 84 -2.16 -6.60 -23.45
C ALA A 84 -1.06 -7.04 -22.46
N LEU A 85 -0.24 -8.01 -22.85
CA LEU A 85 0.91 -8.46 -22.05
C LEU A 85 2.02 -7.40 -21.96
N GLN A 86 2.06 -6.42 -22.85
CA GLN A 86 2.93 -5.26 -22.73
C GLN A 86 2.37 -4.23 -21.73
N MET A 87 1.08 -3.89 -21.86
CA MET A 87 0.48 -2.79 -21.09
C MET A 87 0.20 -3.17 -19.63
N PHE A 88 -0.58 -4.23 -19.40
CA PHE A 88 -1.21 -4.47 -18.11
C PHE A 88 -0.23 -4.94 -17.02
N PRO A 89 0.75 -5.83 -17.30
CA PRO A 89 1.76 -6.19 -16.31
C PRO A 89 2.59 -5.01 -15.81
N ILE A 90 3.00 -4.09 -16.70
CA ILE A 90 3.76 -2.90 -16.30
C ILE A 90 2.87 -1.99 -15.45
N ALA A 91 1.59 -1.83 -15.83
CA ALA A 91 0.65 -1.04 -15.06
C ALA A 91 0.45 -1.58 -13.64
N ASP A 92 0.36 -2.90 -13.44
CA ASP A 92 0.24 -3.52 -12.10
C ASP A 92 1.44 -3.21 -11.20
N VAL A 93 2.66 -3.21 -11.76
CA VAL A 93 3.88 -2.83 -11.03
C VAL A 93 3.85 -1.34 -10.66
N LEU A 94 3.43 -0.47 -11.57
CA LEU A 94 3.30 0.97 -11.31
C LEU A 94 2.19 1.28 -10.30
N TRP A 95 1.07 0.56 -10.32
CA TRP A 95 0.03 0.66 -9.30
C TRP A 95 0.54 0.19 -7.94
N THR A 96 1.38 -0.84 -7.92
CA THR A 96 2.07 -1.27 -6.69
C THR A 96 3.01 -0.21 -6.16
N PHE A 97 3.70 0.50 -7.05
CA PHE A 97 4.48 1.68 -6.68
C PHE A 97 3.61 2.81 -6.12
N ALA A 98 2.47 3.12 -6.73
CA ALA A 98 1.54 4.11 -6.20
C ALA A 98 1.04 3.74 -4.78
N MET A 99 0.74 2.45 -4.53
CA MET A 99 0.36 1.97 -3.20
C MET A 99 1.49 2.12 -2.17
N ALA A 100 2.73 1.84 -2.58
CA ALA A 100 3.92 2.03 -1.73
C ALA A 100 4.15 3.51 -1.42
N LEU A 101 4.02 4.38 -2.42
CA LEU A 101 4.18 5.82 -2.29
C LEU A 101 3.10 6.42 -1.38
N ASP A 102 1.84 6.05 -1.53
CA ASP A 102 0.77 6.51 -0.64
C ASP A 102 1.03 6.11 0.81
N THR A 103 1.50 4.88 1.02
CA THR A 103 1.86 4.41 2.37
C THR A 103 3.03 5.21 2.94
N TYR A 104 4.03 5.51 2.12
CA TYR A 104 5.18 6.35 2.49
C TYR A 104 4.74 7.77 2.88
N LEU A 105 3.91 8.41 2.05
CA LEU A 105 3.38 9.76 2.28
C LEU A 105 2.53 9.84 3.56
N VAL A 106 1.75 8.80 3.85
CA VAL A 106 0.97 8.73 5.10
C VAL A 106 1.87 8.61 6.33
N VAL A 107 2.93 7.80 6.27
CA VAL A 107 3.81 7.54 7.42
C VAL A 107 4.75 8.72 7.70
N PHE A 108 5.46 9.20 6.68
CA PHE A 108 6.50 10.21 6.85
C PHE A 108 5.99 11.64 6.72
N HIS A 109 5.06 11.88 5.78
CA HIS A 109 4.55 13.23 5.50
C HIS A 109 3.16 13.50 6.07
N ARG A 110 2.55 12.52 6.74
CA ARG A 110 1.24 12.64 7.40
C ARG A 110 0.13 13.16 6.48
N PHE A 111 0.15 12.73 5.21
CA PHE A 111 -0.86 13.12 4.22
C PHE A 111 -2.28 12.76 4.70
N ASP A 112 -3.21 13.70 4.53
CA ASP A 112 -4.62 13.48 4.82
C ASP A 112 -5.32 12.72 3.70
N THR A 113 -6.51 12.21 4.00
CA THR A 113 -7.32 11.42 3.05
C THR A 113 -7.68 12.22 1.79
N HIS A 114 -7.97 13.51 1.89
CA HIS A 114 -8.37 14.32 0.75
C HIS A 114 -7.19 14.61 -0.19
N SER A 115 -5.98 14.80 0.35
CA SER A 115 -4.76 14.91 -0.44
C SER A 115 -4.45 13.64 -1.25
N LEU A 116 -4.62 12.46 -0.66
CA LEU A 116 -4.44 11.18 -1.38
C LEU A 116 -5.47 11.01 -2.50
N LEU A 117 -6.74 11.37 -2.27
CA LEU A 117 -7.79 11.31 -3.30
C LEU A 117 -7.47 12.21 -4.51
N LYS A 118 -6.83 13.36 -4.29
CA LYS A 118 -6.38 14.22 -5.39
C LYS A 118 -5.27 13.57 -6.20
N LEU A 119 -4.44 12.74 -5.57
CA LEU A 119 -3.33 12.04 -6.23
C LEU A 119 -3.81 10.88 -7.12
N GLU A 120 -4.93 10.24 -6.76
CA GLU A 120 -5.54 9.14 -7.53
C GLU A 120 -5.73 9.46 -9.01
N LYS A 121 -6.24 10.65 -9.35
CA LYS A 121 -6.45 11.05 -10.75
C LYS A 121 -5.14 11.21 -11.52
N TYR A 122 -4.07 11.64 -10.85
CA TYR A 122 -2.75 11.76 -11.46
C TYR A 122 -2.13 10.39 -11.67
N TYR A 123 -2.23 9.49 -10.67
CA TYR A 123 -1.80 8.10 -10.84
C TYR A 123 -2.54 7.42 -11.99
N LEU A 124 -3.86 7.52 -12.02
CA LEU A 124 -4.68 6.92 -13.06
C LEU A 124 -4.25 7.43 -14.44
N SER A 125 -4.14 8.75 -14.62
CA SER A 125 -3.73 9.32 -15.91
C SER A 125 -2.30 8.94 -16.29
N LEU A 126 -1.34 9.08 -15.37
CA LEU A 126 0.08 8.83 -15.63
C LEU A 126 0.36 7.35 -15.93
N ILE A 127 -0.15 6.44 -15.09
CA ILE A 127 0.07 5.00 -15.25
C ILE A 127 -0.58 4.49 -16.54
N THR A 128 -1.82 4.93 -16.83
CA THR A 128 -2.49 4.56 -18.08
C THR A 128 -1.69 5.04 -19.28
N LEU A 129 -1.29 6.32 -19.30
CA LEU A 129 -0.61 6.91 -20.45
C LEU A 129 0.78 6.30 -20.67
N LEU A 130 1.55 6.14 -19.59
CA LEU A 130 2.92 5.63 -19.63
C LEU A 130 2.98 4.19 -20.14
N THR A 131 1.94 3.38 -19.87
CA THR A 131 1.88 1.98 -20.31
C THR A 131 1.18 1.81 -21.65
N PHE A 132 0.13 2.58 -21.90
CA PHE A 132 -0.65 2.51 -23.14
C PHE A 132 0.13 3.01 -24.35
N ILE A 133 0.83 4.15 -24.24
CA ILE A 133 1.53 4.76 -25.40
C ILE A 133 2.55 3.78 -25.99
N PRO A 134 3.52 3.21 -25.23
CA PRO A 134 4.46 2.26 -25.79
C PRO A 134 3.75 1.02 -26.35
N ALA A 135 2.78 0.48 -25.61
CA ALA A 135 2.05 -0.71 -26.03
C ALA A 135 1.33 -0.51 -27.38
N LEU A 136 0.74 0.68 -27.58
CA LEU A 136 0.07 1.07 -28.82
C LEU A 136 1.07 1.30 -29.96
N ILE A 137 2.15 2.04 -29.73
CA ILE A 137 3.18 2.30 -30.76
C ILE A 137 3.74 0.98 -31.30
N PHE A 138 3.97 0.01 -30.42
CA PHE A 138 4.53 -1.28 -30.77
C PHE A 138 3.66 -2.09 -31.76
N LEU A 139 2.34 -1.88 -31.80
CA LEU A 139 1.46 -2.50 -32.81
C LEU A 139 1.79 -2.07 -34.25
N PHE A 140 2.39 -0.89 -34.41
CA PHE A 140 2.68 -0.32 -35.73
C PHE A 140 4.12 -0.62 -36.20
N ILE A 141 5.00 -1.04 -35.28
CA ILE A 141 6.40 -1.33 -35.61
C ILE A 141 6.49 -2.70 -36.30
N ARG A 142 6.92 -2.68 -37.56
CA ARG A 142 7.18 -3.89 -38.35
C ARG A 142 8.32 -3.62 -39.33
N THR A 143 9.16 -4.62 -39.59
CA THR A 143 10.22 -4.53 -40.61
C THR A 143 10.21 -5.77 -41.51
N PRO A 144 10.64 -5.67 -42.78
CA PRO A 144 10.75 -6.83 -43.66
C PRO A 144 11.70 -7.91 -43.11
N ALA A 145 12.74 -7.52 -42.39
CA ALA A 145 13.75 -8.44 -41.86
C ALA A 145 13.31 -9.16 -40.58
N ARG A 146 12.57 -8.49 -39.68
CA ARG A 146 12.20 -9.03 -38.35
C ARG A 146 10.71 -9.27 -38.14
N GLY A 147 9.87 -8.91 -39.12
CA GLY A 147 8.42 -8.96 -38.97
C GLY A 147 7.86 -7.91 -37.99
N PRO A 148 6.63 -8.13 -37.46
CA PRO A 148 6.02 -7.26 -36.45
C PRO A 148 6.77 -7.31 -35.12
N LEU A 149 6.69 -6.23 -34.34
CA LEU A 149 7.33 -6.17 -33.03
C LEU A 149 6.68 -7.11 -32.02
N TYR A 150 5.34 -7.21 -31.99
CA TYR A 150 4.68 -8.30 -31.29
C TYR A 150 4.66 -9.55 -32.17
N GLY A 151 5.08 -10.67 -31.60
CA GLY A 151 5.11 -11.96 -32.27
C GLY A 151 5.09 -13.11 -31.28
N SER A 152 5.10 -14.31 -31.84
CA SER A 152 4.97 -15.55 -31.10
C SER A 152 6.20 -15.82 -30.23
N GLU A 153 5.95 -16.11 -28.97
CA GLU A 153 6.86 -16.86 -28.11
C GLU A 153 6.29 -18.27 -27.89
N THR A 154 7.04 -19.10 -27.19
CA THR A 154 6.67 -20.48 -26.87
C THR A 154 5.29 -20.61 -26.18
N ILE A 155 4.87 -19.60 -25.40
CA ILE A 155 3.71 -19.71 -24.49
C ILE A 155 2.62 -18.65 -24.70
N TRP A 156 2.93 -17.55 -25.37
CA TRP A 156 2.02 -16.45 -25.71
C TRP A 156 2.68 -15.52 -26.73
N CYS A 157 1.92 -14.61 -27.31
CA CYS A 157 2.49 -13.52 -28.09
C CYS A 157 2.95 -12.36 -27.20
N SER A 158 4.15 -11.84 -27.44
CA SER A 158 4.72 -10.66 -26.79
C SER A 158 5.81 -10.05 -27.67
N ILE A 159 6.63 -9.09 -27.20
CA ILE A 159 7.69 -8.46 -28.04
C ILE A 159 8.61 -9.53 -28.62
N SER A 160 8.61 -9.83 -29.92
CA SER A 160 9.22 -11.04 -30.47
C SER A 160 10.72 -11.16 -30.14
N PRO A 161 11.28 -12.39 -30.18
CA PRO A 161 12.71 -12.61 -29.90
C PRO A 161 13.64 -11.77 -30.78
N GLU A 162 13.23 -11.45 -32.01
CA GLU A 162 13.97 -10.60 -32.94
C GLU A 162 14.17 -9.15 -32.43
N TRP A 163 13.32 -8.72 -31.49
CA TRP A 163 13.35 -7.41 -30.85
C TRP A 163 13.77 -7.49 -29.38
N MET A 164 14.55 -8.51 -29.00
CA MET A 164 14.89 -8.79 -27.60
C MET A 164 15.50 -7.59 -26.85
N ILE A 165 16.33 -6.78 -27.51
CA ILE A 165 16.90 -5.56 -26.89
C ILE A 165 15.79 -4.58 -26.47
N ILE A 166 14.78 -4.37 -27.34
CA ILE A 166 13.64 -3.51 -27.03
C ILE A 166 12.89 -4.07 -25.81
N ARG A 167 12.68 -5.38 -25.75
CA ARG A 167 12.03 -6.02 -24.60
C ARG A 167 12.85 -5.83 -23.31
N ILE A 168 14.17 -5.96 -23.34
CA ILE A 168 14.99 -5.77 -22.13
C ILE A 168 14.89 -4.32 -21.66
N VAL A 169 15.07 -3.36 -22.56
CA VAL A 169 15.17 -1.93 -22.22
C VAL A 169 13.81 -1.31 -21.88
N LEU A 170 12.74 -1.67 -22.59
CA LEU A 170 11.42 -1.04 -22.45
C LEU A 170 10.40 -1.86 -21.66
N TYR A 171 10.76 -3.07 -21.22
CA TYR A 171 9.88 -3.90 -20.40
C TYR A 171 10.55 -4.34 -19.10
N TYR A 172 11.64 -5.12 -19.15
CA TYR A 172 12.24 -5.69 -17.93
C TYR A 172 13.02 -4.67 -17.09
N ALA A 173 13.86 -3.84 -17.69
CA ALA A 173 14.67 -2.87 -16.94
C ALA A 173 13.82 -1.86 -16.15
N PRO A 174 12.77 -1.23 -16.72
CA PRO A 174 11.90 -0.33 -15.98
C PRO A 174 11.13 -1.05 -14.87
N VAL A 175 10.65 -2.27 -15.13
CA VAL A 175 9.94 -3.06 -14.11
C VAL A 175 10.84 -3.36 -12.91
N TRP A 176 12.06 -3.85 -13.13
CA TRP A 176 12.98 -4.15 -12.03
C TRP A 176 13.43 -2.89 -11.28
N LEU A 177 13.60 -1.76 -11.98
CA LEU A 177 13.86 -0.47 -11.35
C LEU A 177 12.72 -0.10 -10.39
N VAL A 178 11.47 -0.19 -10.84
CA VAL A 178 10.30 0.13 -10.01
C VAL A 178 10.15 -0.86 -8.85
N ILE A 179 10.37 -2.17 -9.06
CA ILE A 179 10.38 -3.17 -7.98
C ILE A 179 11.44 -2.80 -6.93
N GLY A 180 12.64 -2.41 -7.36
CA GLY A 180 13.71 -1.94 -6.47
C GLY A 180 13.30 -0.70 -5.66
N ILE A 181 12.67 0.29 -6.29
CA ILE A 181 12.17 1.49 -5.61
C ILE A 181 11.08 1.13 -4.59
N VAL A 182 10.12 0.28 -4.96
CA VAL A 182 9.06 -0.20 -4.06
C VAL A 182 9.65 -0.88 -2.84
N LEU A 183 10.68 -1.70 -3.04
CA LEU A 183 11.39 -2.37 -1.95
C LEU A 183 12.04 -1.39 -0.99
N VAL A 184 12.72 -0.38 -1.51
CA VAL A 184 13.34 0.67 -0.68
C VAL A 184 12.27 1.43 0.10
N LEU A 185 11.19 1.87 -0.54
CA LEU A 185 10.09 2.57 0.14
C LEU A 185 9.51 1.73 1.28
N TYR A 186 9.24 0.46 1.03
CA TYR A 186 8.71 -0.45 2.03
C TYR A 186 9.69 -0.78 3.16
N ALA A 187 10.98 -0.89 2.86
CA ALA A 187 12.01 -1.04 3.88
C ALA A 187 12.07 0.21 4.78
N LEU A 188 12.07 1.41 4.21
CA LEU A 188 12.05 2.68 4.95
C LEU A 188 10.81 2.78 5.86
N ILE A 189 9.63 2.48 5.32
CA ILE A 189 8.37 2.42 6.10
C ILE A 189 8.50 1.42 7.25
N GLY A 190 9.05 0.23 7.00
CA GLY A 190 9.24 -0.80 8.02
C GLY A 190 10.20 -0.38 9.13
N ILE A 191 11.29 0.32 8.79
CA ILE A 191 12.28 0.82 9.74
C ILE A 191 11.66 1.91 10.63
N GLU A 192 11.01 2.91 10.04
CA GLU A 192 10.41 4.02 10.78
C GLU A 192 9.33 3.55 11.76
N ILE A 193 8.48 2.61 11.32
CA ILE A 193 7.45 2.03 12.18
C ILE A 193 8.07 1.23 13.33
N SER A 194 9.21 0.57 13.10
CA SER A 194 9.93 -0.14 14.15
C SER A 194 10.49 0.84 15.18
N ARG A 195 11.08 1.95 14.73
CA ARG A 195 11.64 3.01 15.57
C ARG A 195 10.58 3.68 16.46
N LEU A 196 9.47 4.11 15.86
CA LEU A 196 8.36 4.74 16.59
C LEU A 196 7.85 3.84 17.73
N ARG A 197 7.80 2.52 17.50
CA ARG A 197 7.36 1.58 18.53
C ARG A 197 8.37 1.46 19.65
N ASP A 198 9.66 1.41 19.34
CA ASP A 198 10.69 1.29 20.37
C ASP A 198 10.68 2.54 21.27
N GLU A 199 10.40 3.73 20.71
CA GLU A 199 10.12 4.95 21.47
C GLU A 199 8.87 4.82 22.37
N PHE A 200 7.76 4.25 21.87
CA PHE A 200 6.54 4.03 22.68
C PHE A 200 6.73 2.99 23.79
N LYS A 201 7.54 1.94 23.55
CA LYS A 201 7.84 0.93 24.58
C LYS A 201 8.66 1.52 25.72
N LEU A 202 9.67 2.32 25.39
CA LEU A 202 10.47 3.03 26.38
C LEU A 202 9.60 4.01 27.19
N THR A 203 8.68 4.71 26.54
CA THR A 203 7.75 5.63 27.21
C THR A 203 6.76 4.89 28.14
N GLU A 204 6.32 3.68 27.79
CA GLU A 204 5.42 2.87 28.65
C GLU A 204 6.16 2.29 29.87
N ASP A 205 7.46 1.98 29.75
CA ASP A 205 8.31 1.52 30.86
C ASP A 205 8.73 2.67 31.81
N ASP A 206 8.87 3.91 31.31
CA ASP A 206 9.20 5.09 32.14
C ASP A 206 8.05 5.58 33.06
N HIS A 207 6.85 4.98 32.96
CA HIS A 207 5.67 5.34 33.77
C HIS A 207 5.42 4.45 35.00
N VAL A 208 6.40 3.67 35.48
CA VAL A 208 6.29 2.96 36.76
C VAL A 208 7.55 3.18 37.61
N GLN A 209 7.55 4.27 38.38
CA GLN A 209 8.09 4.36 39.74
C GLN A 209 7.87 5.77 40.31
N LEU A 210 6.71 5.99 40.93
CA LEU A 210 6.67 6.76 42.18
C LEU A 210 6.10 5.85 43.25
N THR A 211 7.04 5.35 44.04
CA THR A 211 6.90 4.68 45.32
C THR A 211 5.81 5.32 46.20
N SER A 212 4.89 4.50 46.70
CA SER A 212 4.29 4.73 48.02
C SER A 212 4.34 3.43 48.82
N ASN A 213 5.53 3.11 49.34
CA ASN A 213 5.65 2.30 50.54
C ASN A 213 5.36 3.21 51.73
N VAL A 214 4.16 3.15 52.29
CA VAL A 214 3.97 3.31 53.75
C VAL A 214 2.89 2.33 54.18
N SER A 215 3.30 1.41 55.04
CA SER A 215 2.49 0.43 55.74
C SER A 215 1.52 1.10 56.72
N SER A 216 0.36 0.47 56.85
CA SER A 216 -0.68 0.61 57.89
C SER A 216 -0.19 0.97 59.30
N HIS A 217 -0.88 1.90 59.99
CA HIS A 217 -1.67 1.61 61.21
C HIS A 217 -2.31 2.86 61.89
N HIS A 218 -3.55 2.65 62.35
CA HIS A 218 -4.34 3.30 63.41
C HIS A 218 -5.06 4.66 63.22
N THR A 219 -6.28 4.66 63.79
CA THR A 219 -7.41 5.59 63.69
C THR A 219 -7.44 6.55 64.91
N PRO A 220 -8.52 7.32 65.22
CA PRO A 220 -8.58 8.78 65.07
C PRO A 220 -8.85 9.53 66.41
N PHE A 221 -8.19 10.65 66.74
CA PHE A 221 -8.75 11.58 67.76
C PHE A 221 -8.21 13.02 67.68
N GLU A 222 -9.15 13.93 67.93
CA GLU A 222 -9.18 15.36 68.29
C GLU A 222 -7.92 16.27 68.38
N ASN A 223 -8.14 17.47 67.81
CA ASN A 223 -7.90 18.83 68.32
C ASN A 223 -6.87 19.75 67.62
N PRO A 224 -7.22 21.05 67.45
CA PRO A 224 -6.49 22.01 66.63
C PRO A 224 -5.59 22.93 67.49
N ASN A 225 -4.50 23.41 66.86
CA ASN A 225 -3.68 24.60 67.17
C ASN A 225 -2.19 24.25 67.22
N GLY A 226 -1.47 24.72 66.20
CA GLY A 226 -0.02 24.66 66.15
C GLY A 226 0.49 25.45 64.96
N SER A 227 0.68 26.76 65.14
CA SER A 227 1.41 27.58 64.18
C SER A 227 2.87 27.17 64.15
N VAL A 228 3.43 26.86 62.98
CA VAL A 228 4.88 26.98 62.77
C VAL A 228 5.13 27.51 61.36
N THR A 229 5.59 28.75 61.35
CA THR A 229 6.23 29.45 60.24
C THR A 229 7.58 28.81 59.93
N THR A 230 7.84 28.50 58.67
CA THR A 230 9.21 28.40 58.16
C THR A 230 9.32 29.10 56.81
N THR A 231 9.88 30.29 56.86
CA THR A 231 10.42 31.08 55.75
C THR A 231 11.70 30.44 55.22
N VAL A 232 11.86 30.27 53.90
CA VAL A 232 13.17 30.43 53.23
C VAL A 232 12.95 31.07 51.85
N GLU A 233 13.76 32.09 51.63
CA GLU A 233 13.80 33.06 50.54
C GLU A 233 14.53 32.54 49.29
N ALA A 234 14.08 33.06 48.15
CA ALA A 234 14.80 33.47 46.94
C ALA A 234 16.12 32.77 46.50
N THR A 235 16.15 32.37 45.23
CA THR A 235 17.21 32.84 44.33
C THR A 235 16.65 33.10 42.94
N LYS A 236 16.89 34.31 42.44
CA LYS A 236 16.47 34.86 41.15
C LYS A 236 17.71 35.08 40.31
N ALA A 237 17.68 34.68 39.05
CA ALA A 237 18.47 35.25 37.96
C ALA A 237 17.73 34.88 36.66
N GLY A 238 17.37 35.78 35.76
CA GLY A 238 17.69 37.19 35.62
C GLY A 238 17.73 37.49 34.13
N SER A 239 17.08 38.59 33.76
CA SER A 239 17.27 39.35 32.50
C SER A 239 16.74 38.73 31.20
N THR A 240 16.18 39.46 30.23
CA THR A 240 15.91 40.89 30.08
C THR A 240 15.18 41.07 28.75
N GLN A 241 14.07 41.84 28.79
CA GLN A 241 13.64 42.93 27.87
C GLN A 241 13.62 42.66 26.33
N THR A 242 12.84 43.34 25.49
CA THR A 242 12.23 44.68 25.54
C THR A 242 11.24 44.83 24.37
N SER A 243 10.23 45.71 24.56
CA SER A 243 9.71 46.73 23.62
C SER A 243 9.20 46.31 22.22
N GLU A 244 8.17 46.90 21.61
CA GLU A 244 7.44 48.15 21.86
C GLU A 244 6.26 48.29 20.86
N SER A 245 5.32 49.15 21.22
CA SER A 245 4.51 50.04 20.35
C SER A 245 3.51 49.41 19.38
N GLY A 246 2.30 49.92 19.13
CA GLY A 246 1.58 51.18 19.38
C GLY A 246 0.45 51.19 18.33
N VAL A 247 -0.79 51.61 18.59
CA VAL A 247 -1.35 52.93 18.20
C VAL A 247 -2.90 52.78 18.19
N THR A 248 -3.54 53.45 19.15
CA THR A 248 -4.67 54.39 19.05
C THR A 248 -5.84 54.18 18.04
N SER A 249 -7.09 54.13 18.54
CA SER A 249 -8.09 55.23 18.42
C SER A 249 -9.46 54.88 19.04
N GLU A 250 -10.03 55.89 19.69
CA GLU A 250 -11.24 55.99 20.53
C GLU A 250 -12.55 55.80 19.72
N THR A 251 -13.74 55.50 20.28
CA THR A 251 -14.59 56.45 21.03
C THR A 251 -15.81 55.74 21.67
N SER A 252 -16.07 56.11 22.95
CA SER A 252 -17.36 56.27 23.68
C SER A 252 -18.42 55.15 23.76
N VAL A 253 -18.75 54.70 24.99
CA VAL A 253 -19.94 55.13 25.79
C VAL A 253 -19.76 54.65 27.23
N GLU A 254 -20.03 55.53 28.20
CA GLU A 254 -19.89 55.35 29.65
C GLU A 254 -21.20 54.88 30.30
N HIS A 255 -21.09 53.93 31.25
CA HIS A 255 -21.83 53.78 32.52
C HIS A 255 -22.16 52.32 32.86
N SER A 256 -21.52 51.82 33.92
CA SER A 256 -22.15 51.21 35.12
C SER A 256 -21.15 50.24 35.78
N PHE A 257 -20.53 50.68 36.87
CA PHE A 257 -19.73 49.81 37.73
C PHE A 257 -20.66 48.89 38.52
N THR A 258 -20.68 47.60 38.16
CA THR A 258 -21.11 46.52 39.04
C THR A 258 -20.05 45.43 39.02
N THR A 259 -19.24 45.40 40.06
CA THR A 259 -18.21 44.40 40.33
C THR A 259 -18.88 43.02 40.45
N ARG A 260 -18.76 42.17 39.41
CA ARG A 260 -19.09 40.74 39.51
C ARG A 260 -17.81 39.95 39.82
N PRO A 261 -17.88 38.96 40.73
CA PRO A 261 -16.71 38.16 41.09
C PRO A 261 -16.22 37.35 39.89
N PHE A 262 -14.90 37.32 39.75
CA PHE A 262 -14.14 36.58 38.76
C PHE A 262 -14.51 35.09 38.82
N SER A 263 -15.27 34.57 37.85
CA SER A 263 -15.41 33.12 37.71
C SER A 263 -14.11 32.59 37.13
N SER A 264 -13.39 31.83 37.94
CA SER A 264 -12.31 30.97 37.46
C SER A 264 -12.93 30.02 36.44
N ARG A 265 -12.61 30.20 35.15
CA ARG A 265 -12.85 29.18 34.14
C ARG A 265 -12.00 27.97 34.53
N GLN A 266 -12.61 27.02 35.23
CA GLN A 266 -12.11 25.67 35.35
C GLN A 266 -11.97 25.11 33.94
N PHE A 267 -10.73 25.00 33.47
CA PHE A 267 -10.42 24.17 32.32
C PHE A 267 -10.82 22.73 32.68
N PRO A 268 -11.70 22.06 31.91
CA PRO A 268 -12.01 20.66 32.18
C PRO A 268 -10.73 19.83 32.03
N PRO A 269 -10.34 19.04 33.04
CA PRO A 269 -9.12 18.25 32.99
C PRO A 269 -9.44 16.94 32.28
N ASN A 270 -9.76 16.96 30.98
CA ASN A 270 -10.01 15.74 30.21
C ASN A 270 -9.82 15.99 28.71
N TYR A 271 -8.67 16.55 28.33
CA TYR A 271 -8.15 16.28 26.98
C TYR A 271 -7.57 14.87 27.00
N THR A 272 -8.41 13.89 26.71
CA THR A 272 -7.94 12.57 26.31
C THR A 272 -7.17 12.76 25.00
N LEU A 273 -5.85 12.54 25.04
CA LEU A 273 -5.04 12.37 23.84
C LEU A 273 -5.83 11.42 22.92
N PRO A 274 -6.05 11.73 21.63
CA PRO A 274 -6.77 10.81 20.75
C PRO A 274 -6.04 9.48 20.83
N THR A 275 -6.71 8.44 21.33
CA THR A 275 -6.12 7.13 21.59
C THR A 275 -5.34 6.71 20.37
N GLN A 276 -4.02 6.85 20.45
CA GLN A 276 -3.15 6.61 19.32
C GLN A 276 -3.37 5.16 18.93
N ARG A 277 -3.75 4.94 17.67
CA ARG A 277 -4.16 3.63 17.13
C ARG A 277 -3.12 2.56 17.46
N ARG A 278 -3.30 1.82 18.56
CA ARG A 278 -2.52 0.60 18.85
C ARG A 278 -2.91 -0.46 17.81
N MET A 279 -2.20 -0.50 16.68
CA MET A 279 -2.26 -1.61 15.72
C MET A 279 -0.97 -2.43 15.84
N SER A 280 -1.13 -3.76 15.84
CA SER A 280 -0.05 -4.72 16.11
C SER A 280 1.09 -4.64 15.07
N PHE A 281 2.35 -4.60 15.52
CA PHE A 281 3.57 -4.53 14.72
C PHE A 281 3.68 -5.55 13.57
N LYS A 282 3.25 -6.79 13.82
CA LYS A 282 3.21 -7.84 12.80
C LYS A 282 2.40 -7.43 11.57
N GLN A 283 1.51 -6.45 11.71
CA GLN A 283 0.56 -6.02 10.69
C GLN A 283 1.13 -4.99 9.71
N TYR A 284 2.15 -4.22 10.12
CA TYR A 284 2.81 -3.22 9.27
C TYR A 284 4.02 -3.76 8.51
N ILE A 285 4.66 -4.82 9.00
CA ILE A 285 5.71 -5.55 8.25
C ILE A 285 5.08 -6.55 7.28
N LEU A 286 3.96 -7.18 7.68
CA LEU A 286 3.32 -8.22 6.87
C LEU A 286 2.80 -7.68 5.53
N MET A 287 2.20 -6.49 5.49
CA MET A 287 1.65 -5.95 4.24
C MET A 287 2.74 -5.65 3.19
N PRO A 288 3.82 -4.89 3.48
CA PRO A 288 4.97 -4.76 2.61
C PRO A 288 5.61 -6.10 2.21
N SER A 289 5.74 -7.05 3.15
CA SER A 289 6.30 -8.36 2.83
C SER A 289 5.42 -9.16 1.87
N LEU A 290 4.09 -9.04 1.96
CA LEU A 290 3.16 -9.72 1.06
C LEU A 290 3.22 -9.13 -0.35
N PHE A 291 3.29 -7.80 -0.47
CA PHE A 291 3.50 -7.15 -1.76
C PHE A 291 4.84 -7.52 -2.38
N PHE A 292 5.91 -7.57 -1.58
CA PHE A 292 7.22 -7.98 -2.07
C PHE A 292 7.21 -9.43 -2.56
N LEU A 293 6.67 -10.37 -1.77
CA LEU A 293 6.58 -11.76 -2.17
C LEU A 293 5.71 -11.94 -3.42
N ALA A 294 4.63 -11.18 -3.56
CA ALA A 294 3.81 -11.17 -4.77
C ALA A 294 4.59 -10.70 -6.01
N LEU A 295 5.35 -9.60 -5.90
CA LEU A 295 6.20 -9.11 -6.99
C LEU A 295 7.31 -10.11 -7.33
N LEU A 296 7.96 -10.69 -6.33
CA LEU A 296 9.06 -11.63 -6.55
C LEU A 296 8.57 -12.92 -7.22
N THR A 297 7.46 -13.48 -6.74
CA THR A 297 6.88 -14.70 -7.32
C THR A 297 6.44 -14.49 -8.76
N THR A 298 5.87 -13.33 -9.10
CA THR A 298 5.37 -13.05 -10.45
C THR A 298 6.47 -12.70 -11.46
N TRP A 299 7.56 -12.06 -11.04
CA TRP A 299 8.57 -11.52 -11.97
C TRP A 299 9.87 -12.30 -12.06
N VAL A 300 10.24 -13.09 -11.05
CA VAL A 300 11.54 -13.82 -11.07
C VAL A 300 11.58 -14.86 -12.18
N ALA A 301 10.60 -15.76 -12.27
CA ALA A 301 10.62 -16.82 -13.29
C ALA A 301 10.62 -16.26 -14.72
N PRO A 302 9.77 -15.26 -15.09
CA PRO A 302 9.83 -14.63 -16.41
C PRO A 302 11.17 -13.97 -16.68
N THR A 303 11.78 -13.34 -15.68
CA THR A 303 13.08 -12.67 -15.85
C THR A 303 14.19 -13.69 -16.10
N ILE A 304 14.28 -14.74 -15.29
CA ILE A 304 15.27 -15.82 -15.48
C ILE A 304 15.11 -16.43 -16.87
N ASN A 305 13.87 -16.67 -17.30
CA ASN A 305 13.59 -17.18 -18.64
C ASN A 305 14.15 -16.26 -19.74
N ARG A 306 14.01 -14.94 -19.60
CA ARG A 306 14.49 -14.00 -20.61
C ARG A 306 15.99 -13.76 -20.57
N VAL A 307 16.60 -13.75 -19.39
CA VAL A 307 18.06 -13.71 -19.28
C VAL A 307 18.68 -14.97 -19.90
N SER A 308 18.09 -16.14 -19.64
CA SER A 308 18.56 -17.39 -20.24
C SER A 308 18.45 -17.39 -21.77
N ALA A 309 17.30 -16.96 -22.31
CA ALA A 309 17.09 -16.85 -23.75
C ALA A 309 17.99 -15.79 -24.43
N PHE A 310 18.42 -14.76 -23.70
CA PHE A 310 19.36 -13.76 -24.20
C PHE A 310 20.81 -14.29 -24.27
N ILE A 311 21.23 -15.04 -23.25
CA ILE A 311 22.59 -15.61 -23.19
C ILE A 311 22.72 -16.80 -24.15
N HIS A 312 21.68 -17.65 -24.23
CA HIS A 312 21.66 -18.84 -25.07
C HIS A 312 20.45 -18.79 -26.02
N PRO A 313 20.60 -18.18 -27.21
CA PRO A 313 19.54 -18.15 -28.21
C PRO A 313 19.09 -19.57 -28.57
N GLY A 314 17.82 -19.89 -28.35
CA GLY A 314 17.22 -21.21 -28.61
C GLY A 314 17.16 -22.16 -27.41
N TYR A 315 17.66 -21.77 -26.22
CA TYR A 315 17.46 -22.57 -25.01
C TYR A 315 16.04 -22.41 -24.46
N GLU A 316 15.27 -23.49 -24.44
CA GLU A 316 13.95 -23.57 -23.82
C GLU A 316 13.96 -24.56 -22.65
N SER A 317 13.52 -24.12 -21.47
CA SER A 317 13.42 -24.98 -20.29
C SER A 317 11.95 -25.19 -19.94
N PHE A 318 11.46 -26.42 -20.11
CA PHE A 318 10.10 -26.80 -19.73
C PHE A 318 9.73 -26.39 -18.28
N PRO A 319 10.48 -26.76 -17.23
CA PRO A 319 10.09 -26.41 -15.86
C PRO A 319 10.08 -24.88 -15.65
N LEU A 320 10.96 -24.15 -16.33
CA LEU A 320 11.01 -22.69 -16.25
C LEU A 320 9.80 -22.05 -16.95
N LEU A 321 9.46 -22.50 -18.15
CA LEU A 321 8.29 -22.00 -18.89
C LEU A 321 6.97 -22.35 -18.20
N LEU A 322 6.90 -23.54 -17.57
CA LEU A 322 5.78 -23.92 -16.72
C LEU A 322 5.65 -22.97 -15.53
N ALA A 323 6.77 -22.64 -14.86
CA ALA A 323 6.77 -21.67 -13.76
C ALA A 323 6.39 -20.26 -14.24
N VAL A 324 6.86 -19.82 -15.41
CA VAL A 324 6.47 -18.54 -16.03
C VAL A 324 4.96 -18.48 -16.26
N SER A 325 4.38 -19.53 -16.82
CA SER A 325 2.95 -19.61 -17.09
C SER A 325 2.12 -19.67 -15.79
N ALA A 326 2.58 -20.45 -14.81
CA ALA A 326 1.87 -20.63 -13.55
C ALA A 326 1.94 -19.40 -12.64
N LEU A 327 3.09 -18.72 -12.58
CA LEU A 327 3.31 -17.59 -11.67
C LEU A 327 2.98 -16.24 -12.30
N GLY A 328 3.15 -16.11 -13.62
CA GLY A 328 2.96 -14.85 -14.34
C GLY A 328 1.53 -14.31 -14.20
N SER A 329 0.52 -15.17 -14.24
CA SER A 329 -0.89 -14.76 -14.22
C SER A 329 -1.44 -14.48 -12.83
N LEU A 330 -0.68 -14.72 -11.74
CA LEU A 330 -1.22 -14.65 -10.36
C LEU A 330 -1.38 -13.23 -9.79
N ARG A 331 -1.21 -12.18 -10.61
CA ARG A 331 -1.25 -10.78 -10.15
C ARG A 331 -2.57 -10.43 -9.46
N GLY A 332 -3.71 -10.74 -10.09
CA GLY A 332 -5.04 -10.51 -9.52
C GLY A 332 -5.34 -11.37 -8.29
N PHE A 333 -4.77 -12.58 -8.23
CA PHE A 333 -4.88 -13.45 -7.07
C PHE A 333 -4.18 -12.83 -5.86
N TRP A 334 -2.92 -12.40 -6.02
CA TRP A 334 -2.17 -11.76 -4.96
C TRP A 334 -2.82 -10.45 -4.48
N ASN A 335 -3.30 -9.62 -5.39
CA ASN A 335 -4.03 -8.41 -5.03
C ASN A 335 -5.34 -8.73 -4.27
N GLY A 336 -6.04 -9.80 -4.65
CA GLY A 336 -7.21 -10.28 -3.91
C GLY A 336 -6.86 -10.74 -2.50
N VAL A 337 -5.79 -11.53 -2.33
CA VAL A 337 -5.28 -11.96 -1.03
C VAL A 337 -4.92 -10.76 -0.16
N ILE A 338 -4.20 -9.78 -0.72
CA ILE A 338 -3.82 -8.56 -0.02
C ILE A 338 -5.08 -7.77 0.41
N PHE A 339 -6.02 -7.57 -0.51
CA PHE A 339 -7.26 -6.85 -0.22
C PHE A 339 -8.07 -7.53 0.90
N VAL A 340 -8.24 -8.84 0.84
CA VAL A 340 -8.98 -9.61 1.84
C VAL A 340 -8.27 -9.60 3.19
N THR A 341 -6.95 -9.80 3.21
CA THR A 341 -6.17 -9.79 4.46
C THR A 341 -6.16 -8.41 5.13
N MET A 342 -6.19 -7.33 4.35
CA MET A 342 -6.36 -5.96 4.86
C MET A 342 -7.80 -5.69 5.31
N GLY A 343 -8.79 -6.10 4.51
CA GLY A 343 -10.22 -5.84 4.74
C GLY A 343 -10.82 -6.62 5.92
N MET A 344 -10.53 -7.92 6.04
CA MET A 344 -11.02 -8.80 7.12
C MET A 344 -10.63 -8.29 8.51
N LYS A 345 -9.45 -7.67 8.63
CA LYS A 345 -8.96 -7.13 9.91
C LYS A 345 -9.73 -5.87 10.32
N GLY A 346 -10.03 -4.99 9.37
CA GLY A 346 -10.92 -3.85 9.59
C GLY A 346 -12.32 -4.29 10.03
N TRP A 347 -12.82 -5.38 9.45
CA TRP A 347 -14.11 -5.97 9.82
C TRP A 347 -14.10 -6.57 11.23
N ARG A 348 -13.08 -7.36 11.59
CA ARG A 348 -12.92 -7.95 12.93
C ARG A 348 -12.81 -6.88 14.03
N ARG A 349 -12.06 -5.79 13.78
CA ARG A 349 -11.93 -4.70 14.76
C ARG A 349 -13.26 -4.02 15.02
N ARG A 350 -14.02 -3.73 13.97
CA ARG A 350 -15.35 -3.12 14.10
C ARG A 350 -16.39 -4.04 14.73
N ALA A 351 -16.34 -5.34 14.46
CA ALA A 351 -17.18 -6.32 15.15
C ALA A 351 -16.91 -6.32 16.66
N LYS A 352 -15.64 -6.20 17.07
CA LYS A 352 -15.26 -6.03 18.49
C LYS A 352 -15.78 -4.70 19.05
N GLU A 353 -15.61 -3.58 18.36
CA GLU A 353 -16.12 -2.26 18.79
C GLU A 353 -17.66 -2.27 18.96
N ARG A 354 -18.40 -2.90 18.03
CA ARG A 354 -19.87 -3.06 18.14
C ARG A 354 -20.27 -3.91 19.33
N ARG A 355 -19.56 -5.03 19.58
CA ARG A 355 -19.79 -5.88 20.76
C ARG A 355 -19.50 -5.14 22.07
N MET A 356 -18.45 -4.32 22.12
CA MET A 356 -18.11 -3.49 23.29
C MET A 356 -19.19 -2.45 23.56
N LYS A 357 -19.64 -1.72 22.52
CA LYS A 357 -20.75 -0.75 22.66
C LYS A 357 -22.06 -1.40 23.08
N TYR A 358 -22.34 -2.60 22.59
CA TYR A 358 -23.49 -3.39 23.01
C TYR A 358 -23.36 -3.75 24.50
N LYS A 359 -22.23 -4.33 24.93
CA LYS A 359 -22.02 -4.68 26.35
C LYS A 359 -22.08 -3.47 27.28
N ALA A 360 -21.55 -2.31 26.89
CA ALA A 360 -21.62 -1.09 27.69
C ALA A 360 -23.08 -0.62 27.90
N ARG A 361 -23.91 -0.66 26.85
CA ARG A 361 -25.34 -0.31 26.97
C ARG A 361 -26.14 -1.24 27.89
N PHE A 362 -25.74 -2.51 27.99
CA PHE A 362 -26.39 -3.48 28.88
C PHE A 362 -25.85 -3.45 30.32
N ALA A 363 -24.72 -2.79 30.56
CA ALA A 363 -24.19 -2.61 31.92
C ALA A 363 -24.75 -1.35 32.61
N GLU A 364 -25.40 -0.46 31.84
CA GLU A 364 -26.06 0.76 32.31
C GLU A 364 -27.57 0.57 32.58
N THR A 365 -28.11 -0.62 32.28
CA THR A 365 -29.49 -1.07 32.57
C THR A 365 -29.46 -2.18 33.59
#